data_AF-A0A3L7MPS0-F1
#
_entry.id   AF-A0A3L7MPS0-F1
#
_cell.length_a   1.000
_cell.length_b   1.000
_cell.length_c   1.000
_cell.angle_alpha   90.00
_cell.angle_beta   90.00
_cell.angle_gamma   90.00
#
_symmetry.space_group_name_H-M   'P 1'
#
loop_
_entity.id
_entity.type
_entity.pdbx_description
1 polymer ?
#
loop_
_entity_poly.entity_id
_entity_poly.type
_entity_poly.pdbx_seq_one_letter_code
_entity_poly.pdbx_strand_id
1 'polypeptide(L)'
;MAIMATIGAIFCVAIWLVFGMNVTQSKAVTPDAESHFQLAPPGTRFEFEVIESYNAKYEGDQPGHKGRDGGLVQYRPHVALKDPVYRNEKKVGTISSIIWDRVSAGLTIEFDPEPNARVSVGDEVWIDLNPAGDPDGDSAAPAR
;
A
#
# COMPACT_ATOMS: atom_id res chain seq x y z
N MET A 1 58.53 -50.00 28.33
CA MET A 1 57.61 -50.01 27.17
C MET A 1 56.25 -50.51 27.64
N ALA A 2 55.25 -49.63 27.63
CA ALA A 2 53.81 -49.93 27.51
C ALA A 2 53.06 -48.62 27.81
N ILE A 3 52.94 -47.83 26.75
CA ILE A 3 52.09 -46.65 26.65
C ILE A 3 50.67 -47.16 26.31
N MET A 4 49.67 -46.34 26.60
CA MET A 4 48.33 -46.34 25.98
C MET A 4 47.38 -47.43 26.45
N ALA A 5 46.32 -47.00 27.14
CA ALA A 5 44.93 -47.25 26.73
C ALA A 5 43.99 -46.89 27.90
N THR A 6 43.56 -45.63 28.03
CA THR A 6 42.40 -45.29 28.89
C THR A 6 41.86 -43.88 28.66
N ILE A 7 41.99 -43.32 27.45
CA ILE A 7 41.33 -42.05 27.10
C ILE A 7 40.77 -42.20 25.68
N GLY A 8 39.63 -42.87 25.55
CA GLY A 8 39.09 -43.16 24.21
C GLY A 8 37.65 -43.68 24.17
N ALA A 9 36.84 -43.43 25.20
CA ALA A 9 35.46 -43.94 25.22
C ALA A 9 34.46 -43.09 26.02
N ILE A 10 34.70 -41.78 26.19
CA ILE A 10 33.73 -40.89 26.88
C ILE A 10 33.33 -39.69 26.01
N PHE A 11 33.83 -39.58 24.78
CA PHE A 11 33.56 -38.41 23.92
C PHE A 11 32.57 -38.64 22.75
N CYS A 12 31.98 -39.82 22.61
CA CYS A 12 31.07 -40.12 21.47
C CYS A 12 29.57 -40.14 21.80
N VAL A 13 29.14 -39.96 23.07
CA VAL A 13 27.70 -40.04 23.42
C VAL A 13 27.07 -38.67 23.70
N ALA A 14 27.86 -37.62 23.95
CA ALA A 14 27.31 -36.30 24.30
C ALA A 14 26.91 -35.42 23.10
N ILE A 15 27.26 -35.79 21.86
CA ILE A 15 27.03 -34.95 20.66
C ILE A 15 25.66 -35.23 19.99
N TRP A 16 24.90 -36.22 20.46
CA TRP A 16 23.57 -36.54 19.91
C TRP A 16 22.37 -35.90 20.65
N LEU A 17 22.61 -35.07 21.67
CA LEU A 17 21.54 -34.50 22.51
C LEU A 17 21.29 -32.99 22.33
N VAL A 18 22.01 -32.32 21.43
CA VAL A 18 21.82 -30.88 21.16
C VAL A 18 21.06 -30.63 19.84
N PHE A 19 20.85 -31.66 19.02
CA PHE A 19 20.21 -31.54 17.69
C PHE A 19 18.72 -31.93 17.66
N GLY A 20 18.05 -31.98 18.81
CA GLY A 20 16.69 -32.52 18.93
C GLY A 20 15.57 -31.52 19.20
N MET A 21 15.82 -30.21 19.26
CA MET A 21 14.80 -29.24 19.70
C MET A 21 14.85 -27.91 18.93
N ASN A 22 14.95 -27.95 17.60
CA ASN A 22 14.35 -26.89 16.80
C ASN A 22 13.03 -27.42 16.25
N VAL A 23 12.04 -27.50 17.15
CA VAL A 23 10.64 -27.55 16.73
C VAL A 23 10.43 -26.27 15.95
N THR A 24 10.43 -26.39 14.63
CA THR A 24 9.89 -25.38 13.74
C THR A 24 8.44 -25.23 14.16
N GLN A 25 8.16 -24.23 15.01
CA GLN A 25 6.80 -23.75 15.20
C GLN A 25 6.34 -23.30 13.82
N SER A 26 5.65 -24.20 13.12
CA SER A 26 4.68 -23.81 12.11
C SER A 26 3.66 -22.98 12.87
N LYS A 27 3.93 -21.68 12.97
CA LYS A 27 2.99 -20.69 13.44
C LYS A 27 1.82 -20.84 12.49
N ALA A 28 0.76 -21.50 12.97
CA ALA A 28 -0.47 -21.62 12.23
C ALA A 28 -0.82 -20.20 11.78
N VAL A 29 -0.77 -19.98 10.47
CA VAL A 29 -1.31 -18.77 9.88
C VAL A 29 -2.79 -18.86 10.18
N THR A 30 -3.22 -18.19 11.25
CA THR A 30 -4.63 -17.98 11.52
C THR A 30 -5.21 -17.32 10.27
N PRO A 31 -6.12 -17.97 9.55
CA PRO A 31 -6.85 -17.30 8.50
C PRO A 31 -7.72 -16.23 9.17
N ASP A 32 -7.66 -15.03 8.61
CA ASP A 32 -8.63 -13.96 8.82
C ASP A 32 -8.75 -13.40 10.24
N ALA A 33 -7.74 -12.61 10.64
CA ALA A 33 -8.09 -11.33 11.22
C ALA A 33 -8.75 -10.51 10.10
N GLU A 34 -10.07 -10.69 9.91
CA GLU A 34 -10.85 -9.82 9.03
C GLU A 34 -10.55 -8.38 9.43
N SER A 35 -9.81 -7.68 8.58
CA SER A 35 -9.44 -6.31 8.86
C SER A 35 -10.73 -5.49 8.97
N HIS A 36 -11.06 -5.01 10.17
CA HIS A 36 -12.27 -4.22 10.47
C HIS A 36 -12.25 -2.81 9.84
N PHE A 37 -11.65 -2.66 8.65
CA PHE A 37 -11.70 -1.40 7.92
C PHE A 37 -13.12 -1.19 7.41
N GLN A 38 -13.74 -0.11 7.86
CA GLN A 38 -15.03 0.33 7.36
C GLN A 38 -14.82 1.03 6.02
N LEU A 39 -15.79 0.93 5.12
CA LEU A 39 -15.74 1.76 3.91
C LEU A 39 -15.83 3.23 4.34
N ALA A 40 -15.02 4.11 3.75
CA ALA A 40 -15.17 5.54 3.98
C ALA A 40 -16.59 5.99 3.59
N PRO A 41 -17.24 6.90 4.34
CA PRO A 41 -18.50 7.50 3.90
C PRO A 41 -18.37 8.15 2.51
N PRO A 42 -19.44 8.21 1.70
CA PRO A 42 -19.35 8.88 0.40
C PRO A 42 -18.94 10.36 0.53
N GLY A 43 -18.07 10.85 -0.35
CA GLY A 43 -17.58 12.24 -0.26
C GLY A 43 -16.46 12.46 0.75
N THR A 44 -15.87 11.40 1.31
CA THR A 44 -14.79 11.54 2.29
C THR A 44 -13.52 12.03 1.61
N ARG A 45 -13.17 13.28 1.87
CA ARG A 45 -11.94 13.92 1.36
C ARG A 45 -10.70 13.32 2.03
N PHE A 46 -9.73 12.94 1.22
CA PHE A 46 -8.39 12.54 1.66
C PHE A 46 -7.36 13.46 1.02
N GLU A 47 -6.74 14.28 1.86
CA GLU A 47 -5.68 15.21 1.50
C GLU A 47 -4.33 14.51 1.56
N PHE A 48 -3.44 14.86 0.65
CA PHE A 48 -2.08 14.37 0.64
C PHE A 48 -1.13 15.37 -0.01
N GLU A 49 0.12 15.35 0.43
CA GLU A 49 1.19 16.15 -0.14
C GLU A 49 1.75 15.47 -1.39
N VAL A 50 1.97 16.26 -2.44
CA VAL A 50 2.74 15.83 -3.61
C VAL A 50 4.22 15.77 -3.23
N ILE A 51 4.75 14.57 -3.06
CA ILE A 51 6.14 14.34 -2.65
C ILE A 51 7.10 14.20 -3.83
N GLU A 52 6.58 13.88 -5.02
CA GLU A 52 7.39 13.68 -6.21
C GLU A 52 6.64 14.14 -7.46
N SER A 53 7.39 14.72 -8.41
CA SER A 53 6.84 15.25 -9.65
C SER A 53 7.78 14.93 -10.79
N TYR A 54 7.27 14.28 -11.82
CA TYR A 54 8.05 13.92 -13.00
C TYR A 54 7.50 14.65 -14.22
N ASN A 55 8.35 15.44 -14.86
CA ASN A 55 8.03 16.06 -16.14
C ASN A 55 8.53 15.18 -17.28
N ALA A 56 8.00 13.96 -17.38
CA ALA A 56 8.56 12.93 -18.22
C ALA A 56 8.20 13.08 -19.72
N LYS A 57 7.45 14.15 -20.07
CA LYS A 57 7.04 14.46 -21.45
C LYS A 57 8.20 14.49 -22.45
N TYR A 58 9.41 14.82 -22.01
CA TYR A 58 10.60 14.89 -22.88
C TYR A 58 11.45 13.61 -22.90
N GLU A 59 11.15 12.64 -22.05
CA GLU A 59 11.86 11.35 -21.96
C GLU A 59 11.04 10.18 -22.52
N GLY A 60 9.81 10.44 -23.00
CA GLY A 60 8.91 9.43 -23.59
C GLY A 60 7.93 8.81 -22.59
N ASP A 61 7.99 9.22 -21.33
CA ASP A 61 7.10 8.78 -20.26
C ASP A 61 5.92 9.75 -20.06
N GLN A 62 4.83 9.27 -19.46
CA GLN A 62 3.69 10.11 -19.12
C GLN A 62 4.02 11.01 -17.92
N PRO A 63 3.67 12.31 -17.95
CA PRO A 63 3.88 13.20 -16.81
C PRO A 63 3.02 12.70 -15.63
N GLY A 64 3.63 12.60 -14.45
CA GLY A 64 2.98 12.04 -13.28
C GLY A 64 3.42 12.74 -12.00
N HIS A 65 2.51 12.79 -11.04
CA HIS A 65 2.76 13.27 -9.68
C HIS A 65 2.49 12.15 -8.70
N LYS A 66 3.34 12.02 -7.68
CA LYS A 66 3.19 11.03 -6.63
C LYS A 66 2.94 11.71 -5.31
N GLY A 67 1.95 11.20 -4.58
CA GLY A 67 1.61 11.65 -3.25
C GLY A 67 1.42 10.49 -2.30
N ARG A 68 1.63 10.75 -1.01
CA ARG A 68 1.45 9.76 0.04
C ARG A 68 0.95 10.44 1.31
N ASP A 69 -0.07 9.85 1.92
CA ASP A 69 -0.42 10.16 3.30
C ASP A 69 -0.85 8.89 4.06
N GLY A 70 -0.71 8.94 5.39
CA GLY A 70 -1.12 7.91 6.32
C GLY A 70 -2.54 8.12 6.83
N GLY A 71 -2.86 7.56 8.00
CA GLY A 71 -4.08 7.94 8.73
C GLY A 71 -5.36 7.23 8.32
N LEU A 72 -5.34 6.29 7.36
CA LEU A 72 -6.51 5.48 6.98
C LEU A 72 -6.75 4.31 7.96
N VAL A 73 -6.46 4.51 9.25
CA VAL A 73 -6.46 3.46 10.28
C VAL A 73 -7.82 2.78 10.49
N GLN A 74 -8.90 3.45 10.10
CA GLN A 74 -10.27 2.94 10.23
C GLN A 74 -10.96 2.71 8.89
N TYR A 75 -10.40 3.23 7.80
CA TYR A 75 -11.09 3.31 6.51
C TYR A 75 -10.40 2.49 5.43
N ARG A 76 -11.20 1.74 4.68
CA ARG A 76 -10.80 1.16 3.41
C ARG A 76 -11.07 2.18 2.30
N PRO A 77 -10.04 2.63 1.55
CA PRO A 77 -10.26 3.51 0.42
C PRO A 77 -11.01 2.77 -0.69
N HIS A 78 -11.98 3.44 -1.31
CA HIS A 78 -12.79 2.96 -2.42
C HIS A 78 -12.60 3.88 -3.62
N VAL A 79 -11.40 3.81 -4.18
CA VAL A 79 -10.93 4.65 -5.29
C VAL A 79 -10.61 3.79 -6.49
N ALA A 80 -10.80 4.36 -7.68
CA ALA A 80 -10.54 3.73 -8.96
C ALA A 80 -9.51 4.53 -9.79
N LEU A 81 -8.96 3.86 -10.79
CA LEU A 81 -8.21 4.55 -11.83
C LEU A 81 -9.13 5.53 -12.55
N LYS A 82 -8.56 6.67 -12.96
CA LYS A 82 -9.26 7.81 -13.58
C LYS A 82 -10.12 8.66 -12.63
N ASP A 83 -10.21 8.30 -11.35
CA ASP A 83 -10.86 9.17 -10.38
C ASP A 83 -10.18 10.56 -10.36
N PRO A 84 -10.95 11.63 -10.18
CA PRO A 84 -10.42 12.99 -10.23
C PRO A 84 -9.56 13.30 -9.01
N VAL A 85 -8.43 13.97 -9.25
CA VAL A 85 -7.60 14.60 -8.21
C VAL A 85 -7.86 16.10 -8.22
N TYR A 86 -8.07 16.66 -7.04
CA TYR A 86 -8.46 18.06 -6.87
C TYR A 86 -7.41 18.84 -6.08
N ARG A 87 -7.30 20.14 -6.39
CA ARG A 87 -6.61 21.12 -5.55
C ARG A 87 -7.60 22.25 -5.26
N ASN A 88 -7.91 22.47 -3.99
CA ASN A 88 -9.10 23.23 -3.59
C ASN A 88 -10.33 22.62 -4.27
N GLU A 89 -11.15 23.39 -5.00
CA GLU A 89 -12.35 22.87 -5.69
C GLU A 89 -12.12 22.63 -7.19
N LYS A 90 -10.87 22.63 -7.66
CA LYS A 90 -10.54 22.49 -9.08
C LYS A 90 -9.86 21.16 -9.36
N LYS A 91 -10.39 20.42 -10.34
CA LYS A 91 -9.74 19.22 -10.88
C LYS A 91 -8.37 19.59 -11.45
N VAL A 92 -7.33 18.91 -10.99
CA VAL A 92 -5.93 19.10 -11.43
C VAL A 92 -5.37 17.89 -12.15
N GLY A 93 -6.01 16.72 -12.04
CA GLY A 93 -5.56 15.51 -12.70
C GLY A 93 -6.52 14.34 -12.52
N THR A 94 -6.05 13.17 -12.93
CA THR A 94 -6.75 11.89 -12.78
C THR A 94 -5.80 10.83 -12.27
N ILE A 95 -6.27 9.96 -11.36
CA ILE A 95 -5.46 8.90 -10.79
C ILE A 95 -5.02 7.90 -11.88
N SER A 96 -3.72 7.62 -11.94
CA SER A 96 -3.10 6.65 -12.84
C SER A 96 -2.53 5.42 -12.11
N SER A 97 -2.21 5.52 -10.81
CA SER A 97 -1.81 4.39 -9.97
C SER A 97 -2.26 4.55 -8.52
N ILE A 98 -2.60 3.43 -7.87
CA ILE A 98 -3.03 3.38 -6.47
C ILE A 98 -2.34 2.20 -5.78
N ILE A 99 -1.67 2.48 -4.66
CA ILE A 99 -1.08 1.47 -3.80
C ILE A 99 -1.56 1.73 -2.36
N TRP A 100 -2.36 0.82 -1.82
CA TRP A 100 -2.78 0.87 -0.43
C TRP A 100 -1.96 -0.10 0.41
N ASP A 101 -1.27 0.43 1.40
CA ASP A 101 -0.55 -0.36 2.40
C ASP A 101 -1.41 -0.48 3.66
N ARG A 102 -1.96 -1.69 3.86
CA ARG A 102 -2.77 -2.03 5.03
C ARG A 102 -2.01 -1.99 6.35
N VAL A 103 -0.71 -2.24 6.33
CA VAL A 103 0.12 -2.32 7.54
C VAL A 103 0.40 -0.92 8.07
N SER A 104 0.76 0.02 7.18
CA SER A 104 0.94 1.43 7.55
C SER A 104 -0.35 2.24 7.52
N ALA A 105 -1.47 1.64 7.08
CA ALA A 105 -2.73 2.34 6.81
C ALA A 105 -2.51 3.58 5.92
N GLY A 106 -1.64 3.45 4.93
CA GLY A 106 -1.20 4.53 4.05
C GLY A 106 -1.64 4.31 2.61
N LEU A 107 -1.91 5.42 1.92
CA LEU A 107 -2.28 5.41 0.50
C LEU A 107 -1.21 6.16 -0.29
N THR A 108 -0.67 5.51 -1.31
CA THR A 108 0.23 6.13 -2.29
C THR A 108 -0.51 6.25 -3.60
N ILE A 109 -0.56 7.46 -4.15
CA ILE A 109 -1.31 7.79 -5.36
C ILE A 109 -0.33 8.35 -6.37
N GLU A 110 -0.43 7.87 -7.61
CA GLU A 110 0.15 8.54 -8.76
C GLU A 110 -0.98 9.06 -9.64
N PHE A 111 -0.83 10.27 -10.17
CA PHE A 111 -1.85 10.88 -11.01
C PHE A 111 -1.26 11.67 -12.17
N ASP A 112 -2.01 11.67 -13.27
CA ASP A 112 -1.68 12.39 -14.48
C ASP A 112 -2.31 13.79 -14.42
N PRO A 113 -1.55 14.88 -14.60
CA PRO A 113 -2.09 16.22 -14.52
C PRO A 113 -2.93 16.57 -15.76
N GLU A 114 -3.99 17.37 -15.55
CA GLU A 114 -4.75 17.97 -16.64
C GLU A 114 -3.86 18.90 -17.49
N PRO A 115 -4.12 19.06 -18.80
CA PRO A 115 -3.36 19.98 -19.64
C PRO A 115 -3.32 21.39 -19.06
N ASN A 116 -2.11 21.95 -18.91
CA ASN A 116 -1.85 23.26 -18.31
C ASN A 116 -2.11 23.38 -16.80
N ALA A 117 -2.50 22.31 -16.11
CA ALA A 117 -2.47 22.28 -14.65
C ALA A 117 -1.02 22.27 -14.19
N ARG A 118 -0.63 23.29 -13.41
CA ARG A 118 0.66 23.32 -12.72
C ARG A 118 0.45 22.79 -11.31
N VAL A 119 1.09 21.67 -11.00
CA VAL A 119 1.19 21.09 -9.65
C VAL A 119 2.67 21.04 -9.30
N SER A 120 3.02 21.48 -8.09
CA SER A 120 4.40 21.49 -7.58
C SER A 120 4.57 20.46 -6.46
N VAL A 121 5.81 20.03 -6.23
CA VAL A 121 6.15 19.28 -5.01
C VAL A 121 5.86 20.18 -3.80
N GLY A 122 5.25 19.61 -2.77
CA GLY A 122 4.74 20.33 -1.60
C GLY A 122 3.34 20.90 -1.76
N ASP A 123 2.71 20.81 -2.93
CA ASP A 123 1.29 21.15 -3.07
C ASP A 123 0.44 20.10 -2.33
N GLU A 124 -0.58 20.58 -1.62
CA GLU A 124 -1.61 19.73 -1.03
C GLU A 124 -2.76 19.56 -2.03
N VAL A 125 -3.09 18.31 -2.31
CA VAL A 125 -4.18 17.90 -3.20
C VAL A 125 -5.06 16.89 -2.48
N TRP A 126 -6.24 16.61 -3.02
CA TRP A 126 -7.13 15.64 -2.42
C TRP A 126 -7.89 14.81 -3.45
N ILE A 127 -8.37 13.67 -2.97
CA ILE A 127 -9.26 12.74 -3.69
C ILE A 127 -10.47 12.41 -2.82
N ASP A 128 -11.55 11.96 -3.45
CA ASP A 128 -12.69 11.38 -2.74
C ASP A 128 -12.41 9.89 -2.50
N LEU A 129 -12.35 9.48 -1.22
CA LEU A 129 -12.11 8.08 -0.85
C LEU A 129 -13.28 7.16 -1.15
N ASN A 130 -14.47 7.71 -1.41
CA ASN A 130 -15.64 6.95 -1.79
C ASN A 130 -16.55 7.86 -2.63
N PRO A 131 -16.23 8.05 -3.93
CA PRO A 131 -17.04 8.90 -4.79
C PRO A 131 -18.48 8.38 -4.81
N ALA A 132 -19.43 9.30 -4.61
CA ALA A 132 -20.84 8.99 -4.68
C ALA A 132 -21.22 8.69 -6.14
N GLY A 133 -21.00 7.44 -6.59
CA GLY A 133 -21.50 6.85 -7.83
C GLY A 133 -21.53 7.76 -9.07
N ASP A 134 -20.49 7.63 -9.91
CA ASP A 134 -20.34 8.14 -11.28
C ASP A 134 -20.98 9.51 -11.62
N PRO A 135 -20.21 10.62 -11.56
CA PRO A 135 -20.67 11.91 -12.08
C PRO A 135 -20.86 11.93 -13.61
N ASP A 136 -20.35 10.95 -14.36
CA ASP A 136 -20.44 10.88 -15.82
C ASP A 136 -21.64 10.06 -16.34
N GLY A 137 -22.48 9.50 -15.46
CA GLY A 137 -23.87 9.18 -15.79
C GLY A 137 -24.11 8.15 -16.91
N ASP A 138 -23.29 7.11 -17.04
CA ASP A 138 -23.57 5.98 -17.94
C ASP A 138 -24.11 4.73 -17.21
N SER A 139 -24.42 4.83 -15.92
CA SER A 139 -25.17 3.81 -15.17
C SER A 139 -26.68 3.87 -15.40
N ALA A 140 -27.11 4.00 -16.66
CA ALA A 140 -28.42 3.51 -17.07
C ALA A 140 -28.34 1.98 -17.22
N ALA A 141 -28.36 1.25 -16.10
CA ALA A 141 -28.74 -0.16 -16.11
C ALA A 141 -30.12 -0.30 -15.45
N PRO A 142 -31.09 -0.94 -16.14
CA PRO A 142 -32.52 -0.78 -15.86
C PRO A 142 -32.96 -1.49 -14.58
N ALA A 143 -33.94 -0.89 -13.92
CA ALA A 143 -34.74 -1.56 -12.91
C ALA A 143 -35.20 -2.94 -13.42
N ARG A 144 -34.90 -3.99 -12.65
CA ARG A 144 -35.56 -5.29 -12.74
C ARG A 144 -36.33 -5.52 -11.46
#